data_AF-A0A182P5B0-F1
#
_entry.id   AF-A0A182P5B0-F1
#
_cell.length_a   1.000
_cell.length_b   1.000
_cell.length_c   1.000
_cell.angle_alpha   90.00
_cell.angle_beta   90.00
_cell.angle_gamma   90.00
#
_symmetry.space_group_name_H-M   'P 1'
#
loop_
_entity.id
_entity.type
_entity.pdbx_description
1 polymer ?
#
loop_
_entity_poly.entity_id
_entity_poly.type
_entity_poly.pdbx_seq_one_letter_code
_entity_poly.pdbx_strand_id
1 'polypeptide(L)'
;MAQYIERPTLLHLCNTLQLEGLSTKKPRITKYTMKPTSSSATSVPSSLSLYRLNGSSGATCILIQTDALLSIQYRDKYNEDKEADTFLPDQMDISGECWEDESRITMSWKGFTVNIYFSKTPGGERWYVNSVDLAYSSSNKLFEHIDRPGLDVKLSTPPGTLLFPTPVGKSYTCDNEVTITMFAQDENDKSGHLAKLYLRELRMQSFMYKAGNAWGPTFQCSATGTYRDETAPIAVGSTLAVATVCTVVGYGLWRYFKVKKFQYGTMA
;
A
#
# COMPACT_ATOMS: atom_id res chain seq x y z
N MET A 1 53.35 42.87 28.01
CA MET A 1 52.95 44.19 28.54
C MET A 1 51.54 44.47 28.05
N ALA A 2 50.58 44.61 28.99
CA ALA A 2 49.25 45.22 28.87
C ALA A 2 48.38 44.56 29.97
N GLN A 3 48.46 45.06 31.21
CA GLN A 3 47.58 46.07 31.83
C GLN A 3 46.13 45.61 32.00
N TYR A 4 45.81 45.34 33.28
CA TYR A 4 44.49 45.37 33.92
C TYR A 4 43.67 46.59 33.50
N ILE A 5 42.33 46.50 33.57
CA ILE A 5 41.44 47.48 34.23
C ILE A 5 40.03 46.89 34.36
N GLU A 6 39.35 47.35 35.41
CA GLU A 6 38.16 46.85 36.10
C GLU A 6 36.82 46.87 35.35
N ARG A 7 35.84 46.21 35.99
CA ARG A 7 34.39 46.28 35.75
C ARG A 7 33.89 47.74 35.65
N PRO A 8 32.75 47.99 34.98
CA PRO A 8 31.50 48.03 35.75
C PRO A 8 30.27 47.48 35.03
N THR A 9 29.31 47.11 35.88
CA THR A 9 27.89 46.95 35.60
C THR A 9 27.32 48.10 34.78
N LEU A 10 26.58 47.79 33.70
CA LEU A 10 25.76 48.78 33.02
C LEU A 10 24.38 48.21 32.71
N LEU A 11 23.41 48.93 33.26
CA LEU A 11 21.97 48.82 33.16
C LEU A 11 21.49 48.65 31.72
N HIS A 12 20.44 47.84 31.60
CA HIS A 12 19.54 47.77 30.46
C HIS A 12 19.10 49.18 30.00
N LEU A 13 19.39 49.49 28.73
CA LEU A 13 18.62 50.41 27.92
C LEU A 13 18.17 49.65 26.66
N CYS A 14 16.91 49.26 26.65
CA CYS A 14 16.21 48.78 25.46
C CYS A 14 16.00 49.97 24.51
N ASN A 15 16.61 49.94 23.33
CA ASN A 15 16.11 50.66 22.18
C ASN A 15 15.09 49.78 21.46
N THR A 16 13.83 50.19 21.54
CA THR A 16 12.71 49.63 20.79
C THR A 16 12.80 50.10 19.34
N LEU A 17 13.10 49.17 18.42
CA LEU A 17 12.74 49.34 17.00
C LEU A 17 11.22 49.18 16.89
N GLN A 18 10.56 50.29 16.61
CA GLN A 18 9.13 50.41 16.43
C GLN A 18 8.77 49.90 15.02
N LEU A 19 8.25 48.68 14.93
CA LEU A 19 7.55 48.20 13.74
C LEU A 19 6.05 48.49 13.96
N GLU A 20 5.58 49.61 13.42
CA GLU A 20 4.15 49.88 13.32
C GLU A 20 3.54 48.99 12.24
N GLY A 21 2.41 48.37 12.58
CA GLY A 21 1.50 47.78 11.60
C GLY A 21 1.43 46.26 11.59
N LEU A 22 0.81 45.66 12.63
CA LEU A 22 0.07 44.40 12.54
C LEU A 22 -0.93 44.34 13.72
N SER A 23 -2.11 44.90 13.52
CA SER A 23 -3.25 44.87 14.45
C SER A 23 -3.84 43.46 14.51
N THR A 24 -3.70 42.77 15.64
CA THR A 24 -4.35 41.47 15.90
C THR A 24 -5.80 41.67 16.37
N LYS A 25 -6.77 41.43 15.48
CA LYS A 25 -8.18 41.28 15.89
C LYS A 25 -8.37 39.91 16.55
N LYS A 26 -8.91 39.90 17.79
CA LYS A 26 -9.35 38.69 18.50
C LYS A 26 -10.30 37.85 17.63
N PRO A 27 -10.17 36.51 17.59
CA PRO A 27 -11.13 35.66 16.88
C PRO A 27 -12.48 35.70 17.60
N ARG A 28 -13.52 36.11 16.87
CA ARG A 28 -14.91 36.09 17.32
C ARG A 28 -15.39 34.63 17.28
N ILE A 29 -15.65 34.04 18.44
CA ILE A 29 -16.36 32.76 18.56
C ILE A 29 -17.81 32.99 18.11
N THR A 30 -18.12 32.62 16.88
CA THR A 30 -19.51 32.42 16.42
C THR A 30 -19.91 30.98 16.69
N LYS A 31 -20.77 30.78 17.69
CA LYS A 31 -21.55 29.55 17.83
C LYS A 31 -22.51 29.46 16.64
N TYR A 32 -22.19 28.63 15.65
CA TYR A 32 -23.13 28.25 14.62
C TYR A 32 -23.83 26.96 15.04
N THR A 33 -25.10 27.09 15.42
CA THR A 33 -26.05 25.97 15.45
C THR A 33 -26.31 25.58 14.00
N MET A 34 -25.73 24.46 13.55
CA MET A 34 -26.08 23.87 12.26
C MET A 34 -27.41 23.14 12.39
N LYS A 35 -28.42 23.68 11.71
CA LYS A 35 -29.68 23.02 11.37
C LYS A 35 -29.37 21.70 10.63
N PRO A 36 -30.11 20.60 10.84
CA PRO A 36 -29.86 19.35 10.13
C PRO A 36 -30.17 19.56 8.65
N THR A 37 -29.12 19.77 7.86
CA THR A 37 -29.20 19.66 6.41
C THR A 37 -29.23 18.18 6.11
N SER A 38 -30.38 17.69 5.66
CA SER A 38 -30.51 16.43 4.94
C SER A 38 -29.72 16.55 3.63
N SER A 39 -28.39 16.46 3.74
CA SER A 39 -27.56 16.11 2.60
C SER A 39 -27.86 14.65 2.34
N SER A 40 -28.71 14.38 1.35
CA SER A 40 -28.69 13.11 0.65
C SER A 40 -27.24 12.90 0.24
N ALA A 41 -26.50 12.11 1.02
CA ALA A 41 -25.33 11.44 0.52
C ALA A 41 -25.86 10.61 -0.63
N THR A 42 -25.67 11.10 -1.85
CA THR A 42 -25.71 10.25 -3.02
C THR A 42 -24.74 9.14 -2.70
N SER A 43 -25.29 7.99 -2.29
CA SER A 43 -24.56 6.75 -2.20
C SER A 43 -23.99 6.53 -3.59
N VAL A 44 -22.71 6.84 -3.77
CA VAL A 44 -21.94 6.15 -4.78
C VAL A 44 -22.15 4.67 -4.44
N PRO A 45 -22.77 3.86 -5.31
CA PRO A 45 -22.84 2.43 -5.03
C PRO A 45 -21.39 1.99 -4.84
N SER A 46 -21.07 1.41 -3.69
CA SER A 46 -19.74 0.85 -3.50
C SER A 46 -19.52 -0.16 -4.63
N SER A 47 -18.63 0.13 -5.58
CA SER A 47 -18.25 -0.73 -6.70
C SER A 47 -17.47 -1.98 -6.26
N LEU A 48 -17.55 -2.31 -4.97
CA LEU A 48 -16.91 -3.44 -4.34
C LEU A 48 -17.69 -4.71 -4.66
N SER A 49 -17.25 -5.41 -5.69
CA SER A 49 -17.77 -6.72 -6.03
C SER A 49 -17.24 -7.77 -5.06
N LEU A 50 -18.08 -8.75 -4.71
CA LEU A 50 -17.73 -9.87 -3.83
C LEU A 50 -17.73 -11.19 -4.61
N TYR A 51 -16.54 -11.75 -4.82
CA TYR A 51 -16.32 -13.01 -5.52
C TYR A 51 -16.10 -14.14 -4.52
N ARG A 52 -16.80 -15.25 -4.74
CA ARG A 52 -16.84 -16.39 -3.81
C ARG A 52 -16.63 -17.70 -4.55
N LEU A 53 -15.69 -18.50 -4.05
CA LEU A 53 -15.54 -19.90 -4.43
C LEU A 53 -15.84 -20.79 -3.23
N ASN A 54 -16.79 -21.70 -3.40
CA ASN A 54 -17.11 -22.72 -2.40
C ASN A 54 -16.35 -24.01 -2.70
N GLY A 55 -15.84 -24.66 -1.66
CA GLY A 55 -15.25 -25.99 -1.77
C GLY A 55 -16.30 -27.10 -1.91
N SER A 56 -15.83 -28.34 -2.11
CA SER A 56 -16.67 -29.54 -2.25
C SER A 56 -17.55 -29.83 -1.03
N SER A 57 -17.15 -29.37 0.16
CA SER A 57 -17.89 -29.49 1.42
C SER A 57 -18.99 -28.43 1.58
N GLY A 58 -19.16 -27.51 0.63
CA GLY A 58 -20.08 -26.37 0.72
C GLY A 58 -19.58 -25.21 1.58
N ALA A 59 -18.40 -25.33 2.20
CA ALA A 59 -17.74 -24.22 2.89
C ALA A 59 -17.12 -23.24 1.88
N THR A 60 -17.14 -21.95 2.19
CA THR A 60 -16.40 -20.93 1.43
C THR A 60 -14.92 -21.23 1.54
N CYS A 61 -14.20 -21.31 0.42
CA CYS A 61 -12.77 -21.60 0.37
C CYS A 61 -11.96 -20.35 0.00
N ILE A 62 -12.37 -19.63 -1.03
CA ILE A 62 -11.77 -18.36 -1.47
C ILE A 62 -12.85 -17.28 -1.44
N LEU A 63 -12.53 -16.15 -0.86
CA LEU A 63 -13.39 -14.96 -0.83
C LEU A 63 -12.55 -13.74 -1.19
N ILE A 64 -12.99 -12.99 -2.20
CA ILE A 64 -12.31 -11.79 -2.71
C ILE A 64 -13.35 -10.68 -2.80
N GLN A 65 -13.03 -9.53 -2.24
CA GLN A 65 -13.80 -8.30 -2.36
C GLN A 65 -12.86 -7.22 -2.88
N THR A 66 -13.19 -6.60 -4.00
CA THR A 66 -12.36 -5.55 -4.60
C THR A 66 -13.14 -4.81 -5.67
N ASP A 67 -12.76 -3.57 -5.91
CA ASP A 67 -13.04 -2.86 -7.16
C ASP A 67 -11.85 -3.07 -8.09
N ALA A 68 -12.05 -3.86 -9.15
CA ALA A 68 -10.98 -4.30 -10.02
C ALA A 68 -11.15 -3.82 -11.47
N LEU A 69 -10.05 -3.32 -12.03
CA LEU A 69 -9.93 -2.89 -13.42
C LEU A 69 -8.82 -3.68 -14.11
N LEU A 70 -9.16 -4.34 -15.22
CA LEU A 70 -8.21 -4.98 -16.09
C LEU A 70 -7.88 -4.04 -17.25
N SER A 71 -6.61 -3.61 -17.33
CA SER A 71 -6.04 -2.84 -18.43
C SER A 71 -5.13 -3.75 -19.25
N ILE A 72 -5.27 -3.70 -20.58
CA ILE A 72 -4.44 -4.45 -21.52
C ILE A 72 -3.83 -3.46 -22.51
N GLN A 73 -2.50 -3.39 -22.52
CA GLN A 73 -1.71 -2.66 -23.48
C GLN A 73 -1.37 -3.57 -24.66
N TYR A 74 -1.69 -3.13 -25.87
CA TYR A 74 -1.53 -3.87 -27.11
C TYR A 74 -1.10 -2.93 -28.24
N ARG A 75 -0.64 -3.52 -29.35
CA ARG A 75 -0.23 -2.76 -30.52
C ARG A 75 -1.29 -2.82 -31.62
N ASP A 76 -1.59 -1.67 -32.20
CA ASP A 76 -2.50 -1.59 -33.34
C ASP A 76 -1.78 -1.83 -34.68
N LYS A 77 -2.56 -1.94 -35.76
CA LYS A 77 -2.08 -2.10 -37.14
C LYS A 77 -1.24 -0.92 -37.66
N TYR A 78 -1.27 0.22 -36.96
CA TYR A 78 -0.46 1.40 -37.25
C TYR A 78 0.82 1.44 -36.43
N ASN A 79 1.12 0.36 -35.69
CA ASN A 79 2.31 0.21 -34.88
C ASN A 79 2.32 1.14 -33.64
N GLU A 80 1.15 1.64 -33.23
CA GLU A 80 0.93 2.47 -32.05
C GLU A 80 0.50 1.61 -30.85
N ASP A 81 0.98 1.97 -29.66
CA ASP A 81 0.54 1.33 -28.41
C ASP A 81 -0.83 1.90 -28.00
N LYS A 82 -1.80 1.01 -27.79
CA LYS A 82 -3.14 1.31 -27.32
C LYS A 82 -3.41 0.59 -26.01
N GLU A 83 -4.36 1.10 -25.26
CA GLU A 83 -4.79 0.54 -23.99
C GLU A 83 -6.29 0.25 -24.05
N ALA A 84 -6.66 -0.94 -23.59
CA ALA A 84 -8.02 -1.45 -23.57
C ALA A 84 -8.38 -1.84 -22.13
N ASP A 85 -9.40 -1.17 -21.60
CA ASP A 85 -9.78 -1.27 -20.20
C ASP A 85 -11.14 -1.96 -20.04
N THR A 86 -11.25 -2.84 -19.06
CA THR A 86 -12.52 -3.49 -18.70
C THR A 86 -12.61 -3.72 -17.20
N PHE A 87 -13.71 -3.28 -16.59
CA PHE A 87 -14.00 -3.57 -15.19
C PHE A 87 -14.37 -5.04 -15.01
N LEU A 88 -13.97 -5.63 -13.88
CA LEU A 88 -14.49 -6.93 -13.47
C LEU A 88 -15.98 -6.76 -13.08
N PRO A 89 -16.90 -7.52 -13.69
CA PRO A 89 -18.33 -7.35 -13.41
C PRO A 89 -18.73 -8.04 -12.11
N ASP A 90 -19.79 -7.54 -11.45
CA ASP A 90 -20.34 -8.14 -10.23
C ASP A 90 -20.79 -9.60 -10.42
N GLN A 91 -21.27 -9.93 -11.62
CA GLN A 91 -21.69 -11.26 -12.01
C GLN A 91 -20.78 -11.77 -13.14
N MET A 92 -20.05 -12.83 -12.85
CA MET A 92 -19.18 -13.54 -13.80
C MET A 92 -19.21 -15.04 -13.54
N ASP A 93 -18.67 -15.82 -14.47
CA ASP A 93 -18.50 -17.24 -14.25
C ASP A 93 -17.29 -17.47 -13.33
N ILE A 94 -17.54 -18.13 -12.19
CA ILE A 94 -16.52 -18.40 -11.17
C ILE A 94 -16.45 -19.91 -10.99
N SER A 95 -15.27 -20.45 -11.27
CA SER A 95 -14.92 -21.85 -11.04
C SER A 95 -13.59 -21.94 -10.31
N GLY A 96 -13.19 -23.14 -9.91
CA GLY A 96 -11.94 -23.31 -9.20
C GLY A 96 -11.86 -24.60 -8.40
N GLU A 97 -10.71 -24.78 -7.77
CA GLU A 97 -10.38 -25.98 -7.00
C GLU A 97 -9.73 -25.58 -5.69
N CYS A 98 -10.05 -26.33 -4.64
CA CYS A 98 -9.62 -26.05 -3.29
C CYS A 98 -9.01 -27.30 -2.69
N TRP A 99 -7.69 -27.35 -2.64
CA TRP A 99 -6.94 -28.38 -1.94
C TRP A 99 -6.39 -27.81 -0.62
N GLU A 100 -5.72 -28.68 0.14
CA GLU A 100 -5.21 -28.30 1.45
C GLU A 100 -4.08 -27.27 1.35
N ASP A 101 -3.14 -27.44 0.40
CA ASP A 101 -1.96 -26.57 0.28
C ASP A 101 -2.01 -25.64 -0.93
N GLU A 102 -2.83 -25.97 -1.92
CA GLU A 102 -3.01 -25.22 -3.16
C GLU A 102 -4.49 -24.95 -3.40
N SER A 103 -4.82 -23.78 -3.91
CA SER A 103 -6.17 -23.49 -4.37
C SER A 103 -6.13 -22.54 -5.55
N ARG A 104 -7.13 -22.62 -6.41
CA ARG A 104 -7.23 -21.84 -7.63
C ARG A 104 -8.65 -21.32 -7.79
N ILE A 105 -8.78 -20.05 -8.15
CA ILE A 105 -10.03 -19.47 -8.62
C ILE A 105 -9.86 -19.01 -10.06
N THR A 106 -10.84 -19.36 -10.88
CA THR A 106 -10.95 -19.01 -12.29
C THR A 106 -12.17 -18.12 -12.46
N MET A 107 -11.93 -16.91 -12.96
CA MET A 107 -12.90 -15.84 -13.12
C MET A 107 -13.01 -15.52 -14.61
N SER A 108 -14.19 -15.74 -15.20
CA SER A 108 -14.40 -15.60 -16.64
C SER A 108 -15.54 -14.63 -16.98
N TRP A 109 -15.23 -13.62 -17.79
CA TRP A 109 -16.20 -12.61 -18.26
C TRP A 109 -15.82 -12.04 -19.62
N LYS A 110 -16.80 -11.74 -20.46
CA LYS A 110 -16.60 -11.07 -21.77
C LYS A 110 -15.46 -11.65 -22.64
N GLY A 111 -15.17 -12.96 -22.55
CA GLY A 111 -14.07 -13.62 -23.28
C GLY A 111 -12.68 -13.46 -22.66
N PHE A 112 -12.58 -12.93 -21.43
CA PHE A 112 -11.39 -12.94 -20.59
C PHE A 112 -11.53 -14.02 -19.52
N THR A 113 -10.42 -14.67 -19.19
CA THR A 113 -10.31 -15.65 -18.11
C THR A 113 -9.11 -15.31 -17.26
N VAL A 114 -9.34 -14.98 -15.98
CA VAL A 114 -8.30 -14.74 -14.98
C VAL A 114 -8.23 -15.92 -14.03
N ASN A 115 -7.06 -16.52 -13.90
CA ASN A 115 -6.76 -17.56 -12.94
C ASN A 115 -5.85 -16.99 -11.84
N ILE A 116 -6.27 -17.09 -10.59
CA ILE A 116 -5.43 -16.73 -9.44
C ILE A 116 -5.10 -18.01 -8.68
N TYR A 117 -3.81 -18.27 -8.51
CA TYR A 117 -3.29 -19.44 -7.82
C TYR A 117 -2.82 -19.05 -6.43
N PHE A 118 -3.32 -19.74 -5.42
CA PHE A 118 -2.95 -19.56 -4.03
C PHE A 118 -2.18 -20.79 -3.54
N SER A 119 -1.14 -20.55 -2.77
CA SER A 119 -0.32 -21.60 -2.17
C SER A 119 -0.04 -21.30 -0.70
N LYS A 120 0.12 -22.34 0.11
CA LYS A 120 0.63 -22.23 1.48
C LYS A 120 2.15 -22.28 1.49
N THR A 121 2.78 -21.54 2.40
CA THR A 121 4.21 -21.66 2.65
C THR A 121 4.53 -23.03 3.27
N PRO A 122 5.71 -23.61 3.04
CA PRO A 122 6.15 -24.81 3.76
C PRO A 122 6.02 -24.58 5.28
N GLY A 123 5.29 -25.47 5.96
CA GLY A 123 4.92 -25.31 7.38
C GLY A 123 3.52 -24.73 7.64
N GLY A 124 2.79 -24.30 6.60
CA GLY A 124 1.36 -23.98 6.70
C GLY A 124 1.00 -22.71 7.46
N GLU A 125 1.99 -21.88 7.84
CA GLU A 125 1.76 -20.67 8.65
C GLU A 125 1.12 -19.53 7.85
N ARG A 126 1.49 -19.39 6.57
CA ARG A 126 1.04 -18.32 5.69
C ARG A 126 0.55 -18.88 4.36
N TRP A 127 -0.34 -18.14 3.72
CA TRP A 127 -0.74 -18.32 2.34
C TRP A 127 -0.33 -17.09 1.53
N TYR A 128 -0.14 -17.27 0.23
CA TYR A 128 0.20 -16.21 -0.72
C TYR A 128 -0.42 -16.53 -2.08
N VAL A 129 -0.51 -15.52 -2.94
CA VAL A 129 -0.82 -15.70 -4.36
C VAL A 129 0.49 -16.01 -5.09
N ASN A 130 0.56 -17.20 -5.67
CA ASN A 130 1.73 -17.72 -6.36
C ASN A 130 1.85 -17.15 -7.78
N SER A 131 0.73 -17.09 -8.50
CA SER A 131 0.68 -16.49 -9.83
C SER A 131 -0.73 -15.99 -10.14
N VAL A 132 -0.79 -15.02 -11.05
CA VAL A 132 -2.03 -14.60 -11.70
C VAL A 132 -1.83 -14.75 -13.20
N ASP A 133 -2.69 -15.56 -13.82
CA ASP A 133 -2.70 -15.78 -15.26
C ASP A 133 -3.93 -15.12 -15.87
N LEU A 134 -3.75 -14.51 -17.04
CA LEU A 134 -4.80 -13.95 -17.87
C LEU A 134 -4.78 -14.62 -19.23
N ALA A 135 -5.92 -15.14 -19.66
CA ALA A 135 -6.12 -15.70 -20.99
C ALA A 135 -7.26 -14.98 -21.71
N TYR A 136 -7.04 -14.62 -22.98
CA TYR A 136 -8.07 -14.02 -23.84
C TYR A 136 -7.71 -14.18 -25.32
N SER A 137 -8.69 -14.00 -26.19
CA SER A 137 -8.47 -13.94 -27.64
C SER A 137 -8.26 -12.49 -28.09
N SER A 138 -7.27 -12.25 -28.94
CA SER A 138 -6.99 -10.94 -29.54
C SER A 138 -8.11 -10.46 -30.48
N SER A 139 -9.02 -11.36 -30.90
CA SER A 139 -10.24 -11.04 -31.65
C SER A 139 -11.38 -10.49 -30.79
N ASN A 140 -11.16 -10.25 -29.49
CA ASN A 140 -12.19 -9.68 -28.63
C ASN A 140 -12.60 -8.29 -29.12
N LYS A 141 -13.90 -7.98 -29.02
CA LYS A 141 -14.49 -6.68 -29.40
C LYS A 141 -13.91 -5.49 -28.63
N LEU A 142 -13.23 -5.75 -27.52
CA LEU A 142 -12.55 -4.72 -26.74
C LEU A 142 -11.33 -4.12 -27.48
N PHE A 143 -10.71 -4.88 -28.39
CA PHE A 143 -9.52 -4.45 -29.11
C PHE A 143 -9.91 -3.86 -30.47
N GLU A 144 -9.60 -2.58 -30.66
CA GLU A 144 -9.82 -1.90 -31.93
C GLU A 144 -8.54 -1.94 -32.76
N HIS A 145 -8.66 -2.32 -34.03
CA HIS A 145 -7.55 -2.24 -35.00
C HIS A 145 -6.26 -2.98 -34.59
N ILE A 146 -6.36 -4.08 -33.84
CA ILE A 146 -5.21 -4.88 -33.42
C ILE A 146 -4.35 -5.33 -34.60
N ASP A 147 -3.01 -5.31 -34.46
CA ASP A 147 -2.07 -5.74 -35.50
C ASP A 147 -2.34 -7.19 -35.95
N ARG A 148 -2.61 -8.07 -34.97
CA ARG A 148 -2.76 -9.52 -35.18
C ARG A 148 -4.01 -10.07 -34.50
N PRO A 149 -5.17 -10.05 -35.17
CA PRO A 149 -6.37 -10.69 -34.66
C PRO A 149 -6.25 -12.23 -34.71
N GLY A 150 -7.03 -12.92 -33.88
CA GLY A 150 -7.14 -14.38 -33.88
C GLY A 150 -6.06 -15.12 -33.08
N LEU A 151 -5.29 -14.43 -32.24
CA LEU A 151 -4.31 -15.04 -31.35
C LEU A 151 -4.92 -15.31 -29.98
N ASP A 152 -4.65 -16.49 -29.43
CA ASP A 152 -4.95 -16.80 -28.04
C ASP A 152 -3.77 -16.37 -27.17
N VAL A 153 -3.95 -15.28 -26.44
CA VAL A 153 -2.92 -14.66 -25.62
C VAL A 153 -3.01 -15.21 -24.20
N LYS A 154 -1.86 -15.59 -23.63
CA LYS A 154 -1.72 -16.03 -22.23
C LYS A 154 -0.62 -15.21 -21.57
N LEU A 155 -1.02 -14.37 -20.62
CA LEU A 155 -0.11 -13.55 -19.83
C LEU A 155 -0.08 -14.07 -18.40
N SER A 156 1.08 -14.03 -17.76
CA SER A 156 1.23 -14.43 -16.36
C SER A 156 2.17 -13.49 -15.63
N THR A 157 2.03 -13.42 -14.32
CA THR A 157 2.98 -12.76 -13.42
C THR A 157 4.37 -13.41 -13.49
N PRO A 158 5.47 -12.67 -13.21
CA PRO A 158 6.81 -13.25 -13.20
C PRO A 158 6.91 -14.49 -12.29
N PRO A 159 7.66 -15.54 -12.69
CA PRO A 159 7.84 -16.72 -11.87
C PRO A 159 8.56 -16.38 -10.55
N GLY A 160 8.15 -17.02 -9.46
CA GLY A 160 8.74 -16.79 -8.13
C GLY A 160 8.23 -15.53 -7.43
N THR A 161 7.19 -14.88 -7.95
CA THR A 161 6.56 -13.74 -7.26
C THR A 161 5.70 -14.23 -6.10
N LEU A 162 5.96 -13.72 -4.89
CA LEU A 162 5.15 -14.00 -3.70
C LEU A 162 4.21 -12.83 -3.44
N LEU A 163 3.02 -12.86 -4.05
CA LEU A 163 2.04 -11.79 -3.91
C LEU A 163 1.21 -11.98 -2.63
N PHE A 164 1.03 -10.92 -1.86
CA PHE A 164 0.09 -10.87 -0.71
C PHE A 164 0.30 -11.92 0.40
N PRO A 165 1.53 -12.09 0.93
CA PRO A 165 1.78 -13.07 1.98
C PRO A 165 0.96 -12.75 3.24
N THR A 166 0.13 -13.69 3.67
CA THR A 166 -0.85 -13.49 4.74
C THR A 166 -0.90 -14.69 5.67
N PRO A 167 -0.96 -14.54 7.00
CA PRO A 167 -1.13 -15.66 7.91
C PRO A 167 -2.42 -16.44 7.64
N VAL A 168 -2.37 -17.78 7.73
CA VAL A 168 -3.56 -18.63 7.58
C VAL A 168 -4.62 -18.26 8.63
N GLY A 169 -5.89 -18.20 8.19
CA GLY A 169 -7.01 -17.79 9.03
C GLY A 169 -7.22 -16.28 9.15
N LYS A 170 -6.35 -15.45 8.58
CA LYS A 170 -6.53 -13.98 8.46
C LYS A 170 -6.93 -13.58 7.04
N SER A 171 -7.61 -12.44 6.91
CA SER A 171 -7.94 -11.83 5.62
C SER A 171 -6.93 -10.73 5.29
N TYR A 172 -6.35 -10.77 4.09
CA TYR A 172 -5.55 -9.67 3.57
C TYR A 172 -6.43 -8.45 3.28
N THR A 173 -5.99 -7.25 3.61
CA THR A 173 -6.74 -6.01 3.33
C THR A 173 -5.80 -4.90 2.91
N CYS A 174 -6.12 -4.19 1.82
CA CYS A 174 -5.37 -3.06 1.34
C CYS A 174 -6.30 -1.97 0.83
N ASP A 175 -6.22 -0.79 1.45
CA ASP A 175 -7.04 0.36 1.07
C ASP A 175 -6.44 1.07 -0.16
N ASN A 176 -5.12 0.98 -0.32
CA ASN A 176 -4.41 1.52 -1.48
C ASN A 176 -4.60 0.61 -2.71
N GLU A 177 -4.59 1.22 -3.89
CA GLU A 177 -4.59 0.48 -5.15
C GLU A 177 -3.34 -0.40 -5.27
N VAL A 178 -3.55 -1.68 -5.56
CA VAL A 178 -2.48 -2.62 -5.90
C VAL A 178 -2.51 -2.90 -7.38
N THR A 179 -1.36 -2.84 -8.04
CA THR A 179 -1.21 -3.20 -9.45
C THR A 179 -0.47 -4.53 -9.59
N ILE A 180 -1.05 -5.48 -10.31
CA ILE A 180 -0.41 -6.72 -10.70
C ILE A 180 -0.11 -6.67 -12.19
N THR A 181 1.16 -6.78 -12.56
CA THR A 181 1.60 -6.78 -13.96
C THR A 181 1.74 -8.22 -14.47
N MET A 182 1.21 -8.47 -15.65
CA MET A 182 1.23 -9.77 -16.33
C MET A 182 1.76 -9.58 -17.75
N PHE A 183 2.67 -10.45 -18.16
CA PHE A 183 3.28 -10.44 -19.50
C PHE A 183 3.42 -11.87 -20.03
N ALA A 184 3.71 -12.00 -21.32
CA ALA A 184 3.92 -13.29 -21.93
C ALA A 184 5.18 -13.95 -21.38
N GLN A 185 5.04 -15.16 -20.83
CA GLN A 185 6.18 -15.92 -20.29
C GLN A 185 6.88 -16.77 -21.36
N ASP A 186 6.23 -17.00 -22.51
CA ASP A 186 6.81 -17.73 -23.63
C ASP A 186 7.61 -16.77 -24.51
N GLU A 187 8.88 -17.06 -24.74
CA GLU A 187 9.75 -16.30 -25.64
C GLU A 187 9.24 -16.32 -27.10
N ASN A 188 8.42 -17.31 -27.47
CA ASN A 188 7.80 -17.40 -28.78
C ASN A 188 6.47 -16.64 -28.88
N ASP A 189 5.99 -16.02 -27.81
CA ASP A 189 4.76 -15.23 -27.89
C ASP A 189 4.99 -13.98 -28.74
N LYS A 190 4.25 -13.89 -29.83
CA LYS A 190 4.33 -12.80 -30.80
C LYS A 190 3.31 -11.71 -30.53
N SER A 191 2.55 -11.80 -29.44
CA SER A 191 1.54 -10.81 -29.05
C SER A 191 2.18 -9.48 -28.64
N GLY A 192 3.25 -9.51 -27.82
CA GLY A 192 3.87 -8.31 -27.26
C GLY A 192 2.93 -7.53 -26.34
N HIS A 193 1.86 -8.16 -25.83
CA HIS A 193 0.88 -7.51 -24.97
C HIS A 193 1.35 -7.46 -23.51
N LEU A 194 0.93 -6.42 -22.79
CA LEU A 194 1.15 -6.26 -21.37
C LEU A 194 -0.20 -6.04 -20.68
N ALA A 195 -0.50 -6.78 -19.62
CA ALA A 195 -1.71 -6.57 -18.84
C ALA A 195 -1.39 -6.06 -17.44
N LYS A 196 -2.24 -5.16 -16.95
CA LYS A 196 -2.22 -4.62 -15.59
C LYS A 196 -3.57 -4.85 -14.96
N LEU A 197 -3.58 -5.55 -13.83
CA LEU A 197 -4.76 -5.71 -13.00
C LEU A 197 -4.64 -4.74 -11.81
N TYR A 198 -5.52 -3.75 -11.79
CA TYR A 198 -5.65 -2.79 -10.71
C TYR A 198 -6.70 -3.29 -9.73
N LEU A 199 -6.32 -3.38 -8.45
CA LEU A 199 -7.17 -3.86 -7.37
C LEU A 199 -7.28 -2.75 -6.31
N ARG A 200 -8.45 -2.15 -6.20
CA ARG A 200 -8.76 -1.11 -5.20
C ARG A 200 -9.58 -1.70 -4.06
N GLU A 201 -9.37 -1.17 -2.86
CA GLU A 201 -10.06 -1.61 -1.63
C GLU A 201 -10.06 -3.14 -1.50
N LEU A 202 -8.88 -3.73 -1.74
CA LEU A 202 -8.71 -5.16 -1.87
C LEU A 202 -8.84 -5.81 -0.50
N ARG A 203 -9.81 -6.70 -0.36
CA ARG A 203 -9.90 -7.63 0.77
C ARG A 203 -10.04 -9.05 0.26
N MET A 204 -9.12 -9.92 0.64
CA MET A 204 -9.19 -11.32 0.19
C MET A 204 -8.70 -12.30 1.23
N GLN A 205 -9.22 -13.52 1.14
CA GLN A 205 -8.87 -14.61 2.01
C GLN A 205 -8.99 -15.92 1.24
N SER A 206 -7.94 -16.72 1.31
CA SER A 206 -7.91 -18.10 0.81
C SER A 206 -7.88 -19.09 1.99
N PHE A 207 -8.05 -20.38 1.69
CA PHE A 207 -8.04 -21.48 2.65
C PHE A 207 -9.02 -21.25 3.81
N MET A 208 -10.21 -20.76 3.47
CA MET A 208 -11.32 -20.63 4.40
C MET A 208 -11.95 -22.00 4.64
N TYR A 209 -12.19 -22.34 5.91
CA TYR A 209 -12.88 -23.57 6.32
C TYR A 209 -14.12 -23.28 7.20
N LYS A 210 -14.58 -22.03 7.22
CA LYS A 210 -15.73 -21.59 8.01
C LYS A 210 -16.96 -21.45 7.12
N ALA A 211 -18.11 -21.90 7.63
CA ALA A 211 -19.39 -21.62 7.01
C ALA A 211 -19.77 -20.15 7.20
N GLY A 212 -20.38 -19.53 6.18
CA GLY A 212 -21.07 -18.24 6.33
C GLY A 212 -20.33 -16.98 5.86
N ASN A 213 -19.33 -17.08 4.97
CA ASN A 213 -18.62 -15.91 4.40
C ASN A 213 -18.03 -14.95 5.45
N ALA A 214 -17.74 -15.48 6.64
CA ALA A 214 -17.18 -14.71 7.72
C ALA A 214 -15.67 -14.55 7.53
N TRP A 215 -15.24 -13.32 7.27
CA TRP A 215 -13.83 -12.98 7.17
C TRP A 215 -13.07 -13.31 8.47
N GLY A 216 -11.81 -13.72 8.32
CA GLY A 216 -10.85 -13.79 9.40
C GLY A 216 -10.44 -12.40 9.91
N PRO A 217 -9.62 -12.33 10.97
CA PRO A 217 -9.02 -11.07 11.41
C PRO A 217 -8.23 -10.41 10.27
N THR A 218 -8.33 -9.10 10.17
CA THR A 218 -7.66 -8.30 9.14
C THR A 218 -6.13 -8.34 9.30
N PHE A 219 -5.43 -8.56 8.20
CA PHE A 219 -4.00 -8.38 8.05
C PHE A 219 -3.77 -7.33 6.96
N GLN A 220 -3.34 -6.13 7.37
CA GLN A 220 -3.21 -5.02 6.44
C GLN A 220 -1.94 -5.10 5.59
N CYS A 221 -2.03 -4.58 4.37
CA CYS A 221 -0.89 -4.40 3.48
C CYS A 221 0.12 -3.40 4.07
N SER A 222 1.42 -3.64 3.85
CA SER A 222 2.44 -2.61 4.10
C SER A 222 2.36 -1.56 2.99
N ALA A 223 2.47 -0.27 3.34
CA ALA A 223 2.34 0.85 2.41
C ALA A 223 3.32 0.78 1.21
N THR A 224 4.37 -0.04 1.32
CA THR A 224 5.43 -0.21 0.31
C THR A 224 5.24 -1.43 -0.61
N GLY A 225 4.15 -2.21 -0.47
CA GLY A 225 3.86 -3.39 -1.31
C GLY A 225 4.87 -4.55 -1.19
N THR A 226 5.94 -4.34 -0.44
CA THR A 226 6.97 -5.31 -0.08
C THR A 226 7.01 -5.39 1.43
N TYR A 227 7.06 -6.60 1.98
CA TYR A 227 7.32 -6.83 3.40
C TYR A 227 8.79 -6.47 3.67
N ARG A 228 9.09 -5.17 3.67
CA ARG A 228 10.30 -4.61 4.26
C ARG A 228 9.98 -4.43 5.73
N ASP A 229 10.76 -5.08 6.58
CA ASP A 229 10.66 -4.92 8.02
C ASP A 229 11.12 -3.51 8.39
N GLU A 230 10.22 -2.53 8.29
CA GLU A 230 10.47 -1.12 8.65
C GLU A 230 10.82 -0.98 10.14
N THR A 231 10.54 -2.01 10.94
CA THR A 231 10.91 -2.11 12.36
C THR A 231 12.43 -2.08 12.54
N ALA A 232 13.19 -2.72 11.65
CA ALA A 232 14.64 -2.84 11.78
C ALA A 232 15.38 -1.49 11.68
N PRO A 233 15.21 -0.69 10.61
CA PRO A 233 15.90 0.61 10.51
C PRO A 233 15.41 1.63 11.56
N ILE A 234 14.13 1.60 11.94
CA ILE A 234 13.59 2.50 12.98
C ILE A 234 14.16 2.15 14.36
N ALA A 235 14.24 0.87 14.71
CA ALA A 235 14.81 0.43 15.98
C ALA A 235 16.31 0.77 16.07
N VAL A 236 17.08 0.51 14.99
CA VAL A 236 18.51 0.81 14.97
C VAL A 236 18.77 2.33 14.96
N GLY A 237 17.99 3.11 14.19
CA GLY A 237 18.13 4.56 14.15
C GLY A 237 17.79 5.23 15.49
N SER A 238 16.70 4.81 16.13
CA SER A 238 16.26 5.37 17.42
C SER A 238 17.24 5.05 18.55
N THR A 239 17.75 3.82 18.64
CA THR A 239 18.76 3.45 19.64
C THR A 239 20.08 4.23 19.46
N LEU A 240 20.54 4.41 18.22
CA LEU A 240 21.74 5.21 17.93
C LEU A 240 21.56 6.70 18.31
N ALA A 241 20.40 7.27 18.02
CA ALA A 241 20.08 8.65 18.38
C ALA A 241 20.04 8.84 19.91
N VAL A 242 19.42 7.93 20.65
CA VAL A 242 19.39 7.98 22.11
C VAL A 242 20.80 7.83 22.69
N ALA A 243 21.60 6.90 22.19
CA ALA A 243 22.97 6.70 22.66
C ALA A 243 23.84 7.96 22.49
N THR A 244 23.75 8.62 21.33
CA THR A 244 24.51 9.85 21.05
C THR A 244 24.06 11.05 21.90
N VAL A 245 22.76 11.21 22.12
CA VAL A 245 22.25 12.25 23.04
C VAL A 245 22.72 11.98 24.47
N CYS A 246 22.63 10.74 24.94
CA CYS A 246 23.09 10.35 26.28
C CYS A 246 24.59 10.62 26.48
N THR A 247 25.44 10.34 25.48
CA THR A 247 26.88 10.59 25.61
C THR A 247 27.20 12.09 25.62
N VAL A 248 26.57 12.89 24.77
CA VAL A 248 26.79 14.34 24.70
C VAL A 248 26.28 15.03 25.97
N VAL A 249 25.07 14.71 26.43
CA VAL A 249 24.49 15.28 27.64
C VAL A 249 25.26 14.81 28.87
N GLY A 250 25.60 13.52 28.95
CA GLY A 250 26.41 12.97 30.04
C GLY A 250 27.77 13.65 30.15
N TYR A 251 28.46 13.83 29.02
CA TYR A 251 29.73 14.55 28.97
C TYR A 251 29.57 16.03 29.34
N GLY A 252 28.52 16.69 28.84
CA GLY A 252 28.21 18.08 29.14
C GLY A 252 27.96 18.33 30.63
N LEU A 253 27.15 17.47 31.26
CA LEU A 253 26.89 17.52 32.70
C LEU A 253 28.16 17.22 33.50
N TRP A 254 28.91 16.19 33.13
CA TRP A 254 30.17 15.85 33.80
C TRP A 254 31.16 17.01 33.76
N ARG A 255 31.34 17.63 32.59
CA ARG A 255 32.20 18.82 32.43
C ARG A 255 31.69 20.00 33.26
N TYR A 256 30.38 20.24 33.28
CA TYR A 256 29.77 21.33 34.05
C TYR A 256 30.03 21.18 35.56
N PHE A 257 29.91 19.97 36.10
CA PHE A 257 30.11 19.73 37.53
C PHE A 257 31.58 19.60 37.94
N LYS A 258 32.46 19.06 37.09
CA LYS A 258 33.88 18.84 37.43
C LYS A 258 34.77 20.05 37.17
N VAL A 259 34.45 20.89 36.19
CA VAL A 259 35.20 22.12 35.96
C VAL A 259 34.68 23.18 36.93
N LYS A 260 35.19 23.17 38.16
CA LYS A 260 35.06 24.33 39.05
C LYS A 260 35.68 25.52 38.33
N LYS A 261 34.90 26.59 38.11
CA LYS A 261 35.44 27.86 37.62
C LYS A 261 36.55 28.29 38.59
N PHE A 262 37.80 28.32 38.15
CA PHE A 262 38.87 28.96 38.92
C PHE A 262 38.42 30.40 39.15
N GLN A 263 38.15 30.76 40.41
CA GLN A 263 38.06 32.16 40.77
C GLN A 263 39.47 32.72 40.58
N TYR A 264 39.64 33.59 39.58
CA TYR A 264 40.78 34.48 39.57
C TYR A 264 40.63 35.35 40.81
N GLY A 265 41.39 35.01 41.85
CA GLY A 265 41.55 35.88 43.01
C GLY A 265 41.97 37.25 42.50
N THR A 266 41.15 38.25 42.76
CA THR A 266 41.54 39.66 42.76
C THR A 266 42.81 39.77 43.58
N MET A 267 43.95 39.92 42.91
CA MET A 267 45.19 40.30 43.58
C MET A 267 45.03 41.77 43.97
N ALA A 268 45.05 42.03 45.27
CA ALA A 268 45.14 43.36 45.86
C ALA A 268 46.55 43.96 45.64
#